data_AF-A0A356QEX7-F1
#
_entry.id   AF-A0A356QEX7-F1
#
_cell.length_a   1.000
_cell.length_b   1.000
_cell.length_c   1.000
_cell.angle_alpha   90.00
_cell.angle_beta   90.00
_cell.angle_gamma   90.00
#
_symmetry.space_group_name_H-M   'P 1'
#
loop_
_entity.id
_entity.type
_entity.pdbx_description
1 polymer ?
#
loop_
_entity_poly.entity_id
_entity_poly.type
_entity_poly.pdbx_seq_one_letter_code
_entity_poly.pdbx_strand_id
1 'polypeptide(L)'
;MGDVRYRLVGLYKERDGDLDHTDNERYYFAPSLAVDMSDDTTVTFLASVQKDDGVPVNPFKLPYGTVQDTPFGRVDPQTNLSEPGYDRDNRTQWALGYELRHDLNDTWRFEQDLRYSELDLELRSTYAFFMSDARRATRGHVYRDGSIDSWTVDNRMVGNWYTDRTENTLLLGVDYQNLGVSGQEADPFPFGDPINVFDPTV
;
A
#
# COMPACT_ATOMS: atom_id res chain seq x y z
N MET A 1 11.83 18.53 -34.23
CA MET A 1 11.18 18.90 -32.96
C MET A 1 10.86 17.59 -32.28
N GLY A 2 11.26 17.40 -31.02
CA GLY A 2 11.08 16.14 -30.31
C GLY A 2 9.61 15.77 -30.13
N ASP A 3 9.31 14.48 -30.17
CA ASP A 3 7.97 13.96 -29.96
C ASP A 3 7.60 13.98 -28.47
N VAL A 4 6.31 14.20 -28.19
CA VAL A 4 5.77 14.23 -26.83
C VAL A 4 4.62 13.24 -26.73
N ARG A 5 4.69 12.36 -25.73
CA ARG A 5 3.70 11.31 -25.47
C ARG A 5 3.17 11.47 -24.06
N TYR A 6 1.86 11.33 -23.87
CA TYR A 6 1.25 11.44 -22.56
C TYR A 6 0.31 10.26 -22.28
N ARG A 7 0.14 9.93 -21.00
CA ARG A 7 -0.83 8.95 -20.52
C ARG A 7 -1.45 9.45 -19.22
N LEU A 8 -2.76 9.28 -19.10
CA LEU A 8 -3.50 9.57 -17.88
C LEU A 8 -4.20 8.29 -17.45
N VAL A 9 -3.99 7.89 -16.20
CA VAL A 9 -4.70 6.76 -15.58
C VAL A 9 -5.51 7.30 -14.41
N GLY A 10 -6.78 6.92 -14.36
CA GLY A 10 -7.67 7.23 -13.25
C GLY A 10 -8.44 5.98 -12.84
N LEU A 11 -8.67 5.82 -11.53
CA LEU A 11 -9.51 4.77 -10.98
C LEU A 11 -10.30 5.34 -9.79
N TYR A 12 -11.57 4.98 -9.78
CA TYR A 12 -12.43 5.06 -8.61
C TYR A 12 -12.96 3.65 -8.33
N LYS A 13 -12.89 3.23 -7.08
CA LYS A 13 -13.39 1.93 -6.65
C LYS A 13 -13.99 2.04 -5.26
N GLU A 14 -15.18 1.51 -5.08
CA GLU A 14 -15.84 1.36 -3.79
C GLU A 14 -16.27 -0.11 -3.65
N ARG A 15 -16.15 -0.67 -2.44
CA ARG A 15 -16.66 -2.00 -2.11
C ARG A 15 -16.99 -2.12 -0.64
N ASP A 16 -18.02 -2.90 -0.35
CA ASP A 16 -18.22 -3.47 0.98
C ASP A 16 -17.15 -4.54 1.25
N GLY A 17 -16.79 -4.70 2.53
CA GLY A 17 -15.93 -5.78 2.98
C GLY A 17 -16.71 -7.07 3.26
N ASP A 18 -15.97 -8.15 3.52
CA ASP A 18 -16.58 -9.47 3.79
C ASP A 18 -17.24 -9.54 5.18
N LEU A 19 -16.83 -8.66 6.10
CA LEU A 19 -17.41 -8.52 7.43
C LEU A 19 -18.42 -7.38 7.47
N ASP A 20 -19.43 -7.55 8.32
CA ASP A 20 -20.47 -6.54 8.53
C ASP A 20 -19.86 -5.17 8.88
N HIS A 21 -20.41 -4.10 8.29
CA HIS A 21 -19.98 -2.71 8.53
C HIS A 21 -18.51 -2.42 8.23
N THR A 22 -17.91 -3.16 7.29
CA THR A 22 -16.59 -2.83 6.75
C THR A 22 -16.71 -2.40 5.30
N ASP A 23 -15.88 -1.46 4.89
CA ASP A 23 -15.90 -0.89 3.54
C ASP A 23 -14.50 -0.42 3.12
N ASN A 24 -14.34 -0.18 1.83
CA ASN A 24 -13.16 0.49 1.31
C ASN A 24 -13.47 1.26 0.03
N GLU A 25 -13.02 2.51 0.01
CA GLU A 25 -13.05 3.41 -1.12
C GLU A 25 -11.61 3.73 -1.56
N ARG A 26 -11.36 3.72 -2.86
CA ARG A 26 -10.06 4.06 -3.47
C ARG A 26 -10.23 5.04 -4.61
N TYR A 27 -9.44 6.10 -4.54
CA TYR A 27 -9.17 7.04 -5.62
C TYR A 27 -7.73 6.87 -6.07
N TYR A 28 -7.50 6.85 -7.38
CA TYR A 28 -6.16 6.83 -7.94
C TYR A 28 -6.09 7.69 -9.19
N PHE A 29 -5.03 8.47 -9.28
CA PHE A 29 -4.72 9.28 -10.45
C PHE A 29 -3.22 9.26 -10.72
N ALA A 30 -2.83 8.92 -11.94
CA ALA A 30 -1.43 8.81 -12.33
C ALA A 30 -1.18 9.33 -13.76
N PRO A 31 -0.80 10.62 -13.90
CA PRO A 31 -0.37 11.16 -15.16
C PRO A 31 1.11 10.84 -15.43
N SER A 32 1.45 10.68 -16.71
CA SER A 32 2.84 10.55 -17.16
C SER A 32 3.06 11.26 -18.49
N LEU A 33 4.24 11.83 -18.68
CA LEU A 33 4.64 12.57 -19.87
C LEU A 33 6.04 12.13 -20.30
N ALA A 34 6.17 11.54 -21.48
CA ALA A 34 7.46 11.24 -22.10
C ALA A 34 7.80 12.31 -23.14
N VAL A 35 9.01 12.86 -23.04
CA VAL A 35 9.55 13.88 -23.93
C VAL A 35 10.81 13.34 -24.56
N ASP A 36 10.81 13.23 -25.88
CA ASP A 36 11.99 12.85 -26.65
C ASP A 36 12.82 14.12 -26.88
N MET A 37 13.82 14.33 -26.03
CA MET A 37 14.70 15.52 -26.04
C MET A 37 15.60 15.53 -27.29
N SER A 38 15.97 14.35 -27.78
CA SER A 38 16.65 14.09 -29.05
C SER A 38 16.32 12.67 -29.53
N ASP A 39 16.84 12.26 -30.69
CA ASP A 39 16.70 10.88 -31.18
C ASP A 39 17.31 9.83 -30.23
N ASP A 40 18.29 10.26 -29.41
CA ASP A 40 19.02 9.41 -28.46
C ASP A 40 18.58 9.60 -27.00
N THR A 41 17.70 10.55 -26.70
CA THR A 41 17.40 10.94 -25.32
C THR A 41 15.89 11.08 -25.08
N THR A 42 15.38 10.30 -24.14
CA THR A 42 13.99 10.39 -23.67
C THR A 42 13.98 10.64 -22.17
N VAL A 43 13.12 11.57 -21.72
CA VAL A 43 12.79 11.75 -20.30
C VAL A 43 11.31 11.50 -20.11
N THR A 44 10.97 10.55 -19.25
CA THR A 44 9.59 10.29 -18.82
C THR A 44 9.38 10.86 -17.42
N PHE A 45 8.44 11.79 -17.27
CA PHE A 45 7.99 12.29 -15.98
C PHE A 45 6.77 11.48 -15.51
N LEU A 46 6.79 11.07 -14.24
CA LEU A 46 5.73 10.27 -13.63
C LEU A 46 5.23 10.95 -12.37
N ALA A 47 3.91 10.99 -12.21
CA ALA A 47 3.27 11.33 -10.96
C ALA A 47 2.17 10.32 -10.65
N SER A 48 1.90 10.11 -9.37
CA SER A 48 0.74 9.34 -8.93
C SER A 48 0.26 9.80 -7.57
N VAL A 49 -1.05 9.75 -7.35
CA VAL A 49 -1.68 9.85 -6.04
C VAL A 49 -2.71 8.75 -5.89
N GLN A 50 -2.70 8.07 -4.74
CA GLN A 50 -3.69 7.09 -4.33
C GLN A 50 -4.22 7.49 -2.96
N LYS A 51 -5.53 7.49 -2.80
CA LYS A 51 -6.19 7.66 -1.51
C LYS A 51 -7.08 6.46 -1.27
N ASP A 52 -6.84 5.77 -0.17
CA ASP A 52 -7.69 4.71 0.37
C ASP A 52 -8.36 5.27 1.63
N ASP A 53 -9.68 5.15 1.73
CA ASP A 53 -10.44 5.44 2.95
C ASP A 53 -11.36 4.25 3.23
N GLY A 54 -11.61 3.96 4.50
CA GLY A 54 -12.64 2.99 4.86
C GLY A 54 -12.52 2.43 6.27
N VAL A 55 -13.35 1.44 6.55
CA VAL A 55 -13.35 0.67 7.80
C VAL A 55 -12.59 -0.65 7.59
N PRO A 56 -11.45 -0.87 8.28
CA PRO A 56 -10.61 -2.04 8.05
C PRO A 56 -11.31 -3.34 8.43
N VAL A 57 -10.94 -4.40 7.73
CA VAL A 57 -11.39 -5.76 8.04
C VAL A 57 -10.44 -6.39 9.06
N ASN A 58 -10.98 -6.84 10.20
CA ASN A 58 -10.26 -7.75 11.10
C ASN A 58 -10.89 -9.16 11.06
N PRO A 59 -10.32 -10.09 10.27
CA PRO A 59 -10.93 -11.40 10.05
C PRO A 59 -10.63 -12.39 11.20
N PHE A 60 -9.79 -12.03 12.16
CA PHE A 60 -9.41 -12.97 13.23
C PHE A 60 -10.61 -13.22 14.16
N LYS A 61 -10.93 -14.50 14.32
CA LYS A 61 -11.95 -14.99 15.24
C LYS A 61 -11.31 -15.88 16.29
N LEU A 62 -11.92 -15.91 17.47
CA LEU A 62 -11.50 -16.81 18.54
C LEU A 62 -11.92 -18.26 18.21
N PRO A 63 -11.16 -19.28 18.64
CA PRO A 63 -11.54 -20.68 18.42
C PRO A 63 -12.90 -21.05 19.00
N TYR A 64 -13.26 -20.42 20.13
CA TYR A 64 -14.55 -20.58 20.79
C TYR A 64 -15.66 -19.94 19.95
N GLY A 65 -16.60 -20.76 19.47
CA GLY A 65 -17.67 -20.31 18.56
C GLY A 65 -17.33 -20.43 17.08
N THR A 66 -16.12 -20.86 16.71
CA THR A 66 -15.74 -21.15 15.31
C THR A 66 -15.45 -22.64 15.10
N VAL A 67 -14.28 -23.09 15.58
CA VAL A 67 -13.86 -24.50 15.50
C VAL A 67 -14.24 -25.29 16.76
N GLN A 68 -14.39 -24.62 17.90
CA GLN A 68 -14.90 -25.20 19.15
C GLN A 68 -16.39 -24.90 19.27
N ASP A 69 -17.19 -25.94 19.49
CA ASP A 69 -18.63 -25.80 19.69
C ASP A 69 -18.94 -25.10 21.02
N THR A 70 -20.08 -24.40 21.07
CA THR A 70 -20.53 -23.65 22.25
C THR A 70 -22.02 -23.90 22.49
N PRO A 71 -22.51 -23.73 23.74
CA PRO A 71 -23.93 -23.83 24.04
C PRO A 71 -24.77 -22.70 23.40
N PHE A 72 -24.13 -21.68 22.81
CA PHE A 72 -24.77 -20.53 22.16
C PHE A 72 -24.76 -20.65 20.62
N GLY A 73 -24.26 -21.75 20.06
CA GLY A 73 -24.12 -21.96 18.63
C GLY A 73 -22.72 -21.58 18.11
N ARG A 74 -22.67 -21.15 16.84
CA ARG A 74 -21.44 -20.68 16.17
C ARG A 74 -21.55 -19.18 15.90
N VAL A 75 -20.42 -18.50 15.94
CA VAL A 75 -20.28 -17.10 15.50
C VAL A 75 -20.41 -17.08 13.98
N ASP A 76 -21.22 -16.15 13.46
CA ASP A 76 -21.38 -16.01 12.02
C ASP A 76 -20.03 -15.58 11.39
N PRO A 77 -19.59 -16.20 10.27
CA PRO A 77 -18.36 -15.81 9.60
C PRO A 77 -18.28 -14.33 9.22
N GLN A 78 -19.40 -13.67 8.96
CA GLN A 78 -19.49 -12.25 8.60
C GLN A 78 -19.51 -11.31 9.82
N THR A 79 -19.74 -11.85 11.03
CA THR A 79 -19.81 -11.04 12.26
C THR A 79 -18.55 -10.19 12.41
N ASN A 80 -18.70 -8.87 12.51
CA ASN A 80 -17.59 -7.99 12.85
C ASN A 80 -17.40 -7.91 14.37
N LEU A 81 -16.21 -8.23 14.86
CA LEU A 81 -15.87 -8.18 16.30
C LEU A 81 -15.06 -6.93 16.67
N SER A 82 -14.93 -6.00 15.72
CA SER A 82 -14.24 -4.73 15.86
C SER A 82 -15.23 -3.60 16.18
N GLU A 83 -14.87 -2.34 15.95
CA GLU A 83 -15.61 -1.13 16.32
C GLU A 83 -15.78 -0.26 15.07
N PRO A 84 -16.73 -0.55 14.18
CA PRO A 84 -16.89 0.15 12.90
C PRO A 84 -17.01 1.67 13.00
N GLY A 85 -17.58 2.18 14.10
CA GLY A 85 -17.70 3.62 14.34
C GLY A 85 -16.38 4.32 14.69
N TYR A 86 -15.38 3.57 15.15
CA TYR A 86 -14.07 4.07 15.56
C TYR A 86 -12.94 3.66 14.61
N ASP A 87 -13.03 2.47 14.04
CA ASP A 87 -12.02 1.89 13.17
C ASP A 87 -11.93 2.66 11.85
N ARG A 88 -10.70 2.88 11.39
CA ARG A 88 -10.36 3.64 10.18
C ARG A 88 -9.08 3.09 9.58
N ASP A 89 -9.02 2.96 8.26
CA ASP A 89 -7.79 2.76 7.50
C ASP A 89 -7.76 3.79 6.38
N ASN A 90 -7.22 4.97 6.73
CA ASN A 90 -7.10 6.09 5.83
C ASN A 90 -5.63 6.19 5.41
N ARG A 91 -5.38 6.05 4.11
CA ARG A 91 -4.03 6.03 3.56
C ARG A 91 -3.94 6.88 2.32
N THR A 92 -3.09 7.90 2.33
CA THR A 92 -2.79 8.71 1.16
C THR A 92 -1.34 8.49 0.75
N GLN A 93 -1.13 8.02 -0.47
CA GLN A 93 0.18 7.86 -1.06
C GLN A 93 0.32 8.76 -2.26
N TRP A 94 1.43 9.47 -2.38
CA TRP A 94 1.78 10.13 -3.62
C TRP A 94 3.24 9.90 -4.00
N ALA A 95 3.53 10.02 -5.29
CA ALA A 95 4.88 9.89 -5.81
C ALA A 95 5.10 10.83 -6.98
N LEU A 96 6.32 11.34 -7.08
CA LEU A 96 6.83 12.11 -8.20
C LEU A 96 8.19 11.56 -8.59
N GLY A 97 8.45 11.48 -9.88
CA GLY A 97 9.70 10.95 -10.36
C GLY A 97 9.92 11.16 -11.85
N TYR A 98 11.09 10.72 -12.30
CA TYR A 98 11.39 10.64 -13.72
C TYR A 98 12.23 9.42 -14.04
N GLU A 99 12.19 9.04 -15.32
CA GLU A 99 13.03 8.02 -15.94
C GLU A 99 13.77 8.71 -17.09
N LEU A 100 15.10 8.74 -17.03
CA LEU A 100 15.97 9.21 -18.10
C LEU A 100 16.53 8.02 -18.85
N ARG A 101 16.42 8.03 -20.17
CA ARG A 101 17.15 7.13 -21.06
C ARG A 101 18.00 7.95 -22.03
N HIS A 102 19.28 7.64 -22.09
CA HIS A 102 20.20 8.27 -23.04
C HIS A 102 21.09 7.21 -23.71
N ASP A 103 20.94 7.05 -25.01
CA ASP A 103 21.81 6.22 -25.84
C ASP A 103 23.11 7.01 -26.11
N LEU A 104 24.22 6.62 -25.48
CA LEU A 104 25.52 7.30 -25.62
C LEU A 104 26.19 6.96 -26.95
N ASN A 105 25.92 5.77 -27.47
CA ASN A 105 26.30 5.25 -28.79
C ASN A 105 25.59 3.90 -29.05
N ASP A 106 25.92 3.24 -30.16
CA ASP A 106 25.33 1.94 -30.56
C ASP A 106 25.54 0.79 -29.55
N THR A 107 26.53 0.90 -28.66
CA THR A 107 26.84 -0.11 -27.64
C THR A 107 26.25 0.23 -26.29
N TRP A 108 26.37 1.49 -25.87
CA TRP A 108 26.18 1.91 -24.49
C TRP A 108 24.99 2.83 -24.31
N ARG A 109 24.16 2.51 -23.31
CA ARG A 109 23.04 3.32 -22.85
C ARG A 109 23.20 3.63 -21.37
N PHE A 110 22.92 4.88 -21.01
CA PHE A 110 22.77 5.32 -19.64
C PHE A 110 21.28 5.43 -19.30
N GLU A 111 20.91 4.96 -18.11
CA GLU A 111 19.58 5.09 -17.53
C GLU A 111 19.69 5.67 -16.12
N GLN A 112 18.78 6.57 -15.77
CA GLN A 112 18.63 7.06 -14.40
C GLN A 112 17.15 7.16 -14.05
N ASP A 113 16.78 6.48 -12.96
CA ASP A 113 15.43 6.55 -12.40
C ASP A 113 15.49 7.26 -11.05
N LEU A 114 14.64 8.28 -10.87
CA LEU A 114 14.48 8.98 -9.60
C LEU A 114 13.03 8.94 -9.18
N ARG A 115 12.78 8.59 -7.92
CA ARG A 115 11.44 8.61 -7.32
C ARG A 115 11.50 9.18 -5.91
N TYR A 116 10.68 10.19 -5.67
CA TYR A 116 10.26 10.61 -4.35
C TYR A 116 8.83 10.13 -4.09
N SER A 117 8.54 9.65 -2.89
CA SER A 117 7.18 9.32 -2.49
C SER A 117 6.95 9.57 -1.02
N GLU A 118 5.71 9.88 -0.70
CA GLU A 118 5.23 10.03 0.67
C GLU A 118 3.97 9.17 0.86
N LEU A 119 3.83 8.66 2.08
CA LEU A 119 2.69 7.86 2.53
C LEU A 119 2.23 8.39 3.88
N ASP A 120 1.04 8.96 3.94
CA ASP A 120 0.34 9.26 5.19
C ASP A 120 -0.61 8.11 5.54
N LEU A 121 -0.63 7.73 6.81
CA LEU A 121 -1.48 6.65 7.34
C LEU A 121 -2.13 7.09 8.65
N GLU A 122 -3.45 6.97 8.72
CA GLU A 122 -4.20 6.87 9.98
C GLU A 122 -4.89 5.49 10.01
N LEU A 123 -4.42 4.63 10.91
CA LEU A 123 -4.97 3.32 11.17
C LEU A 123 -5.47 3.24 12.61
N ARG A 124 -6.75 2.94 12.76
CA ARG A 124 -7.41 2.54 14.01
C ARG A 124 -8.08 1.22 13.73
N SER A 125 -7.63 0.16 14.40
CA SER A 125 -8.20 -1.17 14.21
C SER A 125 -8.35 -1.86 15.55
N THR A 126 -9.59 -2.08 15.94
CA THR A 126 -9.96 -2.85 17.12
C THR A 126 -10.16 -4.32 16.77
N TYR A 127 -10.05 -5.19 17.77
CA TYR A 127 -10.16 -6.63 17.57
C TYR A 127 -10.54 -7.36 18.85
N ALA A 128 -11.18 -8.53 18.71
CA ALA A 128 -11.37 -9.45 19.83
C ALA A 128 -10.06 -10.17 20.16
N PHE A 129 -9.69 -10.19 21.44
CA PHE A 129 -8.39 -10.70 21.88
C PHE A 129 -8.48 -12.07 22.58
N PHE A 130 -9.27 -12.20 23.65
CA PHE A 130 -9.57 -13.49 24.29
C PHE A 130 -10.93 -13.49 24.96
N MET A 131 -11.53 -14.66 25.16
CA MET A 131 -12.80 -14.80 25.87
C MET A 131 -12.65 -14.41 27.35
N SER A 132 -13.40 -13.40 27.82
CA SER A 132 -13.50 -13.07 29.25
C SER A 132 -14.55 -13.92 29.97
N ASP A 133 -15.55 -14.40 29.23
CA ASP A 133 -16.56 -15.35 29.70
C ASP A 133 -17.08 -16.21 28.53
N ALA A 134 -18.16 -16.97 28.71
CA ALA A 134 -18.68 -17.87 27.68
C ALA A 134 -19.38 -17.16 26.50
N ARG A 135 -19.53 -15.84 26.52
CA ARG A 135 -20.15 -15.03 25.45
C ARG A 135 -19.33 -13.81 25.06
N ARG A 136 -18.51 -13.27 25.97
CA ARG A 136 -17.79 -12.02 25.75
C ARG A 136 -16.31 -12.23 25.54
N ALA A 137 -15.74 -11.43 24.63
CA ALA A 137 -14.31 -11.33 24.40
C ALA A 137 -13.80 -9.96 24.83
N THR A 138 -12.67 -9.93 25.50
CA THR A 138 -11.89 -8.70 25.67
C THR A 138 -11.46 -8.18 24.30
N ARG A 139 -11.25 -6.86 24.19
CA ARG A 139 -10.89 -6.22 22.93
C ARG A 139 -9.58 -5.47 23.08
N GLY A 140 -8.76 -5.52 22.04
CA GLY A 140 -7.57 -4.69 21.90
C GLY A 140 -7.71 -3.69 20.77
N HIS A 141 -6.70 -2.85 20.61
CA HIS A 141 -6.65 -1.83 19.58
C HIS A 141 -5.23 -1.66 19.02
N VAL A 142 -5.14 -1.41 17.71
CA VAL A 142 -3.95 -1.01 16.98
C VAL A 142 -4.15 0.42 16.49
N TYR A 143 -3.25 1.30 16.91
CA TYR A 143 -3.17 2.70 16.47
C TYR A 143 -1.89 2.90 15.67
N ARG A 144 -2.00 3.47 14.47
CA ARG A 144 -0.88 4.07 13.74
C ARG A 144 -1.33 5.40 13.19
N ASP A 145 -0.51 6.43 13.37
CA ASP A 145 -0.74 7.75 12.82
C ASP A 145 0.60 8.37 12.50
N GLY A 146 0.92 8.46 11.22
CA GLY A 146 2.24 8.87 10.80
C GLY A 146 2.43 8.91 9.30
N SER A 147 3.65 9.25 8.93
CA SER A 147 4.07 9.38 7.55
C SER A 147 5.38 8.64 7.27
N ILE A 148 5.53 8.19 6.03
CA ILE A 148 6.77 7.66 5.48
C ILE A 148 7.13 8.49 4.26
N ASP A 149 8.34 9.03 4.23
CA ASP A 149 8.93 9.63 3.03
C ASP A 149 10.07 8.75 2.49
N SER A 150 10.22 8.71 1.18
CA SER A 150 11.29 7.91 0.56
C SER A 150 11.84 8.56 -0.70
N TRP A 151 13.17 8.56 -0.78
CA TRP A 151 13.93 8.90 -1.97
C TRP A 151 14.59 7.64 -2.51
N THR A 152 14.47 7.41 -3.82
CA THR A 152 15.19 6.35 -4.52
C THR A 152 15.81 6.92 -5.78
N VAL A 153 17.09 6.65 -5.99
CA VAL A 153 17.82 7.00 -7.22
C VAL A 153 18.56 5.75 -7.67
N ASP A 154 18.36 5.35 -8.92
CA ASP A 154 19.05 4.24 -9.55
C ASP A 154 19.75 4.72 -10.81
N ASN A 155 21.02 4.36 -10.96
CA ASN A 155 21.82 4.71 -12.14
C ASN A 155 22.35 3.44 -12.76
N ARG A 156 22.09 3.23 -14.05
CA ARG A 156 22.49 2.02 -14.78
C ARG A 156 23.22 2.40 -16.06
N MET A 157 24.25 1.63 -16.38
CA MET A 157 24.97 1.66 -17.64
C MET A 157 24.84 0.29 -18.28
N VAL A 158 24.17 0.22 -19.43
CA VAL A 158 23.87 -1.02 -20.14
C VAL A 158 24.65 -1.04 -21.45
N GLY A 159 25.49 -2.05 -21.62
CA GLY A 159 26.29 -2.27 -22.83
C GLY A 159 25.80 -3.51 -23.57
N ASN A 160 25.45 -3.37 -24.84
CA ASN A 160 25.08 -4.50 -25.71
C ASN A 160 26.04 -4.58 -26.89
N TRP A 161 26.68 -5.72 -27.09
CA TRP A 161 27.56 -5.93 -28.24
C TRP A 161 27.51 -7.36 -28.77
N TYR A 162 27.78 -7.46 -30.07
CA TYR A 162 27.81 -8.72 -30.80
C TYR A 162 29.25 -9.07 -31.16
N THR A 163 29.57 -10.36 -31.07
CA THR A 163 30.72 -10.97 -31.73
C THR A 163 30.20 -11.93 -32.80
N ASP A 164 31.09 -12.56 -33.57
CA ASP A 164 30.71 -13.51 -34.62
C ASP A 164 29.81 -14.66 -34.14
N ARG A 165 29.84 -14.99 -32.84
CA ARG A 165 29.14 -16.15 -32.28
C ARG A 165 28.37 -15.87 -30.99
N THR A 166 28.48 -14.67 -30.43
CA THR A 166 27.86 -14.33 -29.14
C THR A 166 27.24 -12.95 -29.15
N GLU A 167 26.08 -12.84 -28.50
CA GLU A 167 25.49 -11.58 -28.08
C GLU A 167 25.75 -11.43 -26.59
N ASN A 168 26.20 -10.25 -26.17
CA ASN A 168 26.60 -9.99 -24.79
C ASN A 168 25.90 -8.74 -24.29
N THR A 169 25.38 -8.82 -23.07
CA THR A 169 24.82 -7.69 -22.33
C THR A 169 25.60 -7.56 -21.02
N LEU A 170 26.17 -6.38 -20.77
CA LEU A 170 26.77 -6.03 -19.48
C LEU A 170 25.96 -4.90 -18.86
N LEU A 171 25.61 -5.05 -17.58
CA LEU A 171 24.96 -4.01 -16.79
C LEU A 171 25.84 -3.68 -15.58
N LEU A 172 26.11 -2.40 -15.40
CA LEU A 172 26.76 -1.84 -14.22
C LEU A 172 25.81 -0.82 -13.60
N GLY A 173 25.66 -0.81 -12.28
CA GLY A 173 24.74 0.11 -11.64
C GLY A 173 25.11 0.48 -10.21
N VAL A 174 24.57 1.61 -9.76
CA VAL A 174 24.65 2.10 -8.39
C VAL A 174 23.30 2.68 -8.01
N ASP A 175 22.75 2.19 -6.90
CA ASP A 175 21.50 2.65 -6.30
C ASP A 175 21.72 3.39 -4.98
N TYR A 176 20.78 4.28 -4.66
CA TYR A 176 20.65 4.93 -3.36
C TYR A 176 19.19 4.95 -2.94
N GLN A 177 18.93 4.55 -1.70
CA GLN A 177 17.61 4.64 -1.08
C GLN A 177 17.70 5.29 0.29
N ASN A 178 16.78 6.22 0.56
CA ASN A 178 16.53 6.77 1.88
C ASN A 178 15.04 6.60 2.22
N LEU A 179 14.76 6.30 3.48
CA LEU A 179 13.41 6.14 3.99
C LEU A 179 13.33 6.76 5.39
N GLY A 180 12.50 7.80 5.51
CA GLY A 180 12.13 8.43 6.77
C GLY A 180 10.80 7.89 7.26
N VAL A 181 10.69 7.63 8.55
CA VAL A 181 9.43 7.24 9.20
C VAL A 181 9.22 8.15 10.39
N SER A 182 8.04 8.73 10.49
CA SER A 182 7.65 9.55 11.63
C SER A 182 6.20 9.26 11.99
N GLY A 183 5.86 9.32 13.28
CA GLY A 183 4.50 9.07 13.71
C GLY A 183 4.41 8.51 15.11
N GLN A 184 3.19 8.13 15.45
CA GLN A 184 2.81 7.53 16.71
C GLN A 184 2.31 6.11 16.46
N GLU A 185 2.75 5.20 17.31
CA GLU A 185 2.27 3.83 17.34
C GLU A 185 1.78 3.49 18.74
N ALA A 186 0.62 2.84 18.84
CA ALA A 186 0.16 2.28 20.10
C ALA A 186 -0.59 0.98 19.85
N ASP A 187 -0.28 -0.04 20.64
CA ASP A 187 -0.96 -1.35 20.59
C ASP A 187 -1.58 -1.69 21.96
N PRO A 188 -2.52 -0.88 22.48
CA PRO A 188 -3.12 -1.13 23.78
C PRO A 188 -4.02 -2.38 23.75
N PHE A 189 -3.79 -3.29 24.71
CA PHE A 189 -4.63 -4.47 24.89
C PHE A 189 -6.02 -4.21 25.49
N PRO A 190 -6.27 -3.17 26.33
CA PRO A 190 -7.63 -2.86 26.74
C PRO A 190 -8.24 -1.79 25.82
N PHE A 191 -9.30 -2.17 25.11
CA PHE A 191 -10.17 -1.26 24.37
C PHE A 191 -11.63 -1.45 24.80
N GLY A 192 -12.21 -0.42 25.43
CA GLY A 192 -13.63 -0.44 25.82
C GLY A 192 -14.03 -1.63 26.70
N ASP A 193 -15.34 -1.89 26.73
CA ASP A 193 -15.91 -3.06 27.40
C ASP A 193 -15.82 -4.33 26.52
N PRO A 194 -15.78 -5.54 27.11
CA PRO A 194 -15.80 -6.79 26.35
C PRO A 194 -17.01 -6.91 25.41
N ILE A 195 -16.78 -7.37 24.18
CA ILE A 195 -17.80 -7.53 23.14
C ILE A 195 -18.46 -8.91 23.21
N ASN A 196 -19.78 -8.99 23.07
CA ASN A 196 -20.47 -10.26 22.93
C ASN A 196 -20.26 -10.81 21.51
N VAL A 197 -19.60 -11.97 21.39
CA VAL A 197 -19.18 -12.51 20.08
C VAL A 197 -20.32 -13.14 19.28
N PHE A 198 -21.48 -13.39 19.90
CA PHE A 198 -22.66 -13.96 19.25
C PHE A 198 -23.74 -12.92 18.91
N ASP A 199 -23.61 -11.71 19.45
CA ASP A 199 -24.54 -10.60 19.29
C ASP A 199 -23.77 -9.30 19.60
N PRO A 200 -22.86 -8.88 18.71
CA PRO A 200 -22.04 -7.70 18.94
C PRO A 200 -22.90 -6.45 18.78
N THR A 201 -22.92 -5.63 19.82
CA THR A 201 -23.42 -4.26 19.72
C THR A 201 -22.25 -3.37 19.28
N VAL A 202 -22.29 -2.97 18.01
CA VAL A 202 -21.45 -1.94 17.41
C VAL A 202 -22.16 -0.59 17.44
#